data_AF-A0A8H4X3M8-F1
#
_entry.id   AF-A0A8H4X3M8-F1
#
_cell.length_a   1.000
_cell.length_b   1.000
_cell.length_c   1.000
_cell.angle_alpha   90.00
_cell.angle_beta   90.00
_cell.angle_gamma   90.00
#
_symmetry.space_group_name_H-M   'P 1'
#
loop_
_entity.id
_entity.type
_entity.pdbx_description
1 polymer ?
#
loop_
_entity_poly.entity_id
_entity_poly.type
_entity_poly.pdbx_seq_one_letter_code
_entity_poly.pdbx_strand_id
1 'polypeptide(L)'
;MLLGFLGEMGRIEHYECIQGERRLTSVQPAGATPHHVVFIADPQLVDPHTYPGRPWPLSTLTVKFTDQYLRRSFSLIEGYLNPDSVLFLGDLFDGGREWSTLTKYNRFSRIFFDQWNKGGVPATGERRGRKMIASLPGNHDLGFGSGVQLPVRRRFQGYFGRGNRVDIIGNHTFVSVDGVSLSAMDQPDPETGSTGNGAGDGHQPNQAIWGPTQQWLKGVKDLKARLETEELRSIRNQTEGFKLVQGLYDTSTDTVIQKAPIESQGFPTILLTHVPLFRKSATPCGPLRERYPPSSVDPLPEEDEDNALKISGGYQYQNVLTPTISNEIMSKIGPEVSHIYSGDDHDYCEVTHREFIGSPKEITVKSLSWAMG
;
A
#
# COMPACT_ATOMS: atom_id res chain seq x y z
N MET A 1 7.33 -1.61 -16.19
CA MET A 1 6.22 -0.85 -15.59
C MET A 1 6.73 0.56 -15.36
N LEU A 2 6.00 1.60 -15.78
CA LEU A 2 6.40 2.99 -15.48
C LEU A 2 5.63 3.45 -14.24
N LEU A 3 6.37 3.87 -13.22
CA LEU A 3 5.85 4.37 -11.95
C LEU A 3 6.03 5.88 -11.89
N GLY A 4 5.07 6.59 -11.32
CA GLY A 4 5.17 8.04 -11.10
C GLY A 4 4.64 8.45 -9.73
N PHE A 5 5.31 9.42 -9.10
CA PHE A 5 4.91 10.04 -7.82
C PHE A 5 4.89 11.57 -7.97
N LEU A 6 4.07 12.27 -7.18
CA LEU A 6 3.91 13.73 -7.28
C LEU A 6 4.48 14.45 -6.06
N GLY A 7 5.02 15.65 -6.31
CA GLY A 7 5.30 16.65 -5.28
C GLY A 7 4.52 17.94 -5.47
N GLU A 8 5.01 19.03 -4.88
CA GLU A 8 4.24 20.29 -4.75
C GLU A 8 3.82 20.87 -6.11
N MET A 9 2.57 21.36 -6.17
CA MET A 9 1.92 21.91 -7.37
C MET A 9 1.57 20.92 -8.49
N GLY A 10 1.54 19.61 -8.21
CA GLY A 10 1.10 18.61 -9.18
C GLY A 10 2.10 18.38 -10.32
N ARG A 11 3.38 18.73 -10.11
CA ARG A 11 4.47 18.27 -10.98
C ARG A 11 4.84 16.85 -10.58
N ILE A 12 5.19 16.06 -11.59
CA ILE A 12 5.64 14.69 -11.43
C ILE A 12 7.15 14.76 -11.20
N GLU A 13 7.60 14.32 -10.04
CA GLU A 13 8.97 14.53 -9.60
C GLU A 13 9.87 13.34 -9.91
N HIS A 14 9.28 12.14 -10.00
CA HIS A 14 10.07 10.95 -10.26
C HIS A 14 9.33 9.91 -11.10
N TYR A 15 10.05 9.31 -12.05
CA TYR A 15 9.61 8.14 -12.78
C TYR A 15 10.58 6.98 -12.57
N GLU A 16 10.06 5.81 -12.20
CA GLU A 16 10.86 4.59 -12.08
C GLU A 16 10.34 3.53 -13.07
N CYS A 17 11.26 2.95 -13.84
CA CYS A 17 10.95 1.83 -14.72
C CYS A 17 11.39 0.53 -14.04
N ILE A 18 10.44 -0.23 -13.50
CA ILE A 18 10.73 -1.57 -12.97
C ILE A 18 10.69 -2.57 -14.13
N GLN A 19 11.82 -3.24 -14.35
CA GLN A 19 11.97 -4.40 -15.23
C GLN A 19 12.33 -5.63 -14.39
N GLY A 20 11.66 -6.77 -14.63
CA GLY A 20 11.92 -8.00 -13.86
C GLY A 20 13.29 -8.59 -14.21
N GLU A 21 14.23 -8.56 -13.27
CA GLU A 21 15.62 -9.01 -13.45
C GLU A 21 15.86 -10.54 -13.35
N ARG A 22 14.83 -11.38 -13.51
CA ARG A 22 15.06 -12.82 -13.58
C ARG A 22 15.46 -13.22 -14.99
N ARG A 23 16.78 -13.31 -15.24
CA ARG A 23 17.54 -14.10 -16.25
C ARG A 23 16.75 -14.79 -17.38
N LEU A 24 15.81 -14.07 -17.97
CA LEU A 24 15.25 -14.24 -19.28
C LEU A 24 15.77 -13.02 -20.01
N THR A 25 16.61 -13.25 -21.00
CA THR A 25 16.95 -12.27 -22.01
C THR A 25 15.66 -11.78 -22.68
N SER A 26 14.97 -10.82 -22.08
CA SER A 26 13.91 -10.08 -22.74
C SER A 26 14.10 -8.61 -22.42
N VAL A 27 14.98 -8.00 -23.22
CA VAL A 27 14.72 -6.64 -23.72
C VAL A 27 13.23 -6.56 -24.01
N GLN A 28 12.54 -5.61 -23.39
CA GLN A 28 11.11 -5.38 -23.63
C GLN A 28 10.89 -5.38 -25.16
N PRO A 29 10.03 -6.26 -25.72
CA PRO A 29 9.92 -6.41 -27.16
C PRO A 29 9.67 -5.05 -27.80
N ALA A 30 10.34 -4.74 -28.91
CA ALA A 30 10.07 -3.51 -29.64
C ALA A 30 8.57 -3.44 -29.97
N GLY A 31 7.87 -2.45 -29.40
CA GLY A 31 6.42 -2.28 -29.52
C GLY A 31 5.57 -2.72 -28.31
N ALA A 32 6.17 -3.19 -27.21
CA ALA A 32 5.42 -3.49 -25.98
C ALA A 32 4.95 -2.20 -25.28
N THR A 33 3.65 -2.06 -25.03
CA THR A 33 3.08 -0.95 -24.25
C THR A 33 3.24 -1.22 -22.76
N PRO A 34 4.02 -0.42 -22.00
CA PRO A 34 4.19 -0.63 -20.57
C PRO A 34 2.90 -0.33 -19.80
N HIS A 35 2.64 -1.08 -18.73
CA HIS A 35 1.61 -0.75 -17.75
C HIS A 35 2.06 0.42 -16.88
N HIS A 36 1.20 1.41 -16.71
CA HIS A 36 1.46 2.61 -15.92
C HIS A 36 0.73 2.55 -14.57
N VAL A 37 1.49 2.68 -13.49
CA VAL A 37 0.95 2.69 -12.14
C VAL A 37 1.32 4.00 -11.44
N VAL A 38 0.34 4.62 -10.79
CA VAL A 38 0.56 5.76 -9.91
C VAL A 38 0.27 5.33 -8.48
N PHE A 39 1.12 5.73 -7.56
CA PHE A 39 0.87 5.60 -6.14
C PHE A 39 0.52 6.95 -5.53
N ILE A 40 -0.46 6.95 -4.62
CA ILE A 40 -0.88 8.15 -3.90
C ILE A 40 -0.76 7.86 -2.41
N ALA A 41 0.12 8.57 -1.72
CA ALA A 41 0.24 8.52 -0.28
C ALA A 41 -0.49 9.70 0.37
N ASP A 42 -1.03 9.43 1.56
CA ASP A 42 -1.47 10.43 2.53
C ASP A 42 -2.31 11.58 1.94
N PRO A 43 -3.38 11.30 1.17
CA PRO A 43 -4.25 12.39 0.73
C PRO A 43 -4.93 13.06 1.93
N GLN A 44 -5.04 12.36 3.09
CA GLN A 44 -5.43 12.87 4.40
C GLN A 44 -6.53 13.92 4.33
N LEU A 45 -7.73 13.50 3.91
CA LEU A 45 -8.90 14.37 3.79
C LEU A 45 -9.20 15.00 5.16
N VAL A 46 -8.76 16.25 5.35
CA VAL A 46 -8.92 17.00 6.60
C VAL A 46 -10.38 17.20 6.95
N ASP A 47 -10.71 17.26 8.22
CA ASP A 47 -12.06 17.52 8.71
C ASP A 47 -12.03 18.50 9.90
N PRO A 48 -13.19 19.01 10.38
CA PRO A 48 -13.23 19.89 11.54
C PRO A 48 -12.47 19.43 12.80
N HIS A 49 -12.19 18.14 12.96
CA HIS A 49 -11.38 17.62 14.07
C HIS A 49 -9.87 17.73 13.82
N THR A 50 -9.43 17.92 12.57
CA THR A 50 -8.02 18.11 12.21
C THR A 50 -7.40 19.33 12.89
N TYR A 51 -8.18 20.40 13.07
CA TYR A 51 -7.72 21.63 13.73
C TYR A 51 -8.67 21.99 14.89
N PRO A 52 -8.56 21.29 16.04
CA PRO A 52 -9.44 21.52 17.18
C PRO A 52 -9.28 22.97 17.66
N GLY A 53 -10.41 23.66 17.86
CA GLY A 53 -10.44 25.07 18.27
C GLY A 53 -10.44 26.09 17.12
N ARG A 54 -10.35 25.67 15.85
CA ARG A 54 -10.52 26.58 14.71
C ARG A 54 -11.99 26.98 14.56
N PRO A 55 -12.35 28.28 14.67
CA PRO A 55 -13.74 28.71 14.59
C PRO A 55 -14.31 28.47 13.20
N TRP A 56 -15.59 28.09 13.14
CA TRP A 56 -16.37 28.22 11.91
C TRP A 56 -16.44 29.72 11.55
N PRO A 57 -16.05 30.16 10.33
CA PRO A 57 -16.07 29.42 9.06
C PRO A 57 -14.71 28.91 8.55
N LEU A 58 -13.61 29.14 9.27
CA LEU A 58 -12.26 28.83 8.80
C LEU A 58 -12.05 27.33 8.57
N SER A 59 -12.62 26.47 9.41
CA SER A 59 -12.57 25.01 9.24
C SER A 59 -13.27 24.55 7.95
N THR A 60 -14.44 25.11 7.63
CA THR A 60 -15.17 24.81 6.38
C THR A 60 -14.41 25.30 5.15
N LEU A 61 -13.76 26.46 5.26
CA LEU A 61 -12.95 27.01 4.19
C LEU A 61 -11.70 26.14 3.93
N THR A 62 -11.02 25.68 4.99
CA THR A 62 -9.90 24.74 4.89
C THR A 62 -10.32 23.47 4.16
N VAL A 63 -11.38 22.80 4.62
CA VAL A 63 -11.93 21.59 3.97
C VAL A 63 -12.22 21.82 2.49
N LYS A 64 -12.84 22.95 2.16
CA LYS A 64 -13.18 23.29 0.77
C LYS A 64 -11.92 23.44 -0.09
N PHE A 65 -10.91 24.17 0.37
CA PHE A 65 -9.71 24.39 -0.43
C PHE A 65 -8.84 23.14 -0.55
N THR A 66 -8.69 22.34 0.51
CA THR A 66 -7.97 21.06 0.44
C THR A 66 -8.68 20.08 -0.49
N ASP A 67 -10.02 20.01 -0.47
CA ASP A 67 -10.77 19.16 -1.40
C ASP A 67 -10.58 19.60 -2.86
N GLN A 68 -10.59 20.91 -3.11
CA GLN A 68 -10.36 21.44 -4.45
C GLN A 68 -8.93 21.20 -4.93
N TYR A 69 -7.95 21.33 -4.04
CA TYR A 69 -6.56 20.98 -4.33
C TYR A 69 -6.44 19.50 -4.73
N LEU A 70 -6.90 18.58 -3.87
CA LEU A 70 -6.83 17.13 -4.13
C LEU A 70 -7.56 16.75 -5.42
N ARG A 71 -8.77 17.28 -5.64
CA ARG A 71 -9.54 17.02 -6.86
C ARG A 71 -8.81 17.53 -8.10
N ARG A 72 -8.21 18.73 -8.04
CA ARG A 72 -7.44 19.30 -9.16
C ARG A 72 -6.19 18.47 -9.41
N SER A 73 -5.40 18.18 -8.39
CA SER A 73 -4.19 17.35 -8.49
C SER A 73 -4.52 16.00 -9.10
N PHE A 74 -5.55 15.31 -8.59
CA PHE A 74 -5.96 14.02 -9.14
C PHE A 74 -6.51 14.11 -10.58
N SER A 75 -7.23 15.17 -10.92
CA SER A 75 -7.66 15.40 -12.31
C SER A 75 -6.48 15.62 -13.26
N LEU A 76 -5.41 16.27 -12.80
CA LEU A 76 -4.17 16.43 -13.57
C LEU A 76 -3.44 15.10 -13.73
N ILE A 77 -3.38 14.26 -12.70
CA ILE A 77 -2.85 12.89 -12.78
C ILE A 77 -3.58 12.11 -13.86
N GLU A 78 -4.92 12.08 -13.81
CA GLU A 78 -5.73 11.39 -14.81
C GLU A 78 -5.53 11.94 -16.22
N GLY A 79 -5.45 13.26 -16.38
CA GLY A 79 -5.35 13.91 -17.69
C GLY A 79 -3.96 13.82 -18.34
N TYR A 80 -2.89 13.92 -17.55
CA TYR A 80 -1.51 13.97 -18.06
C TYR A 80 -0.80 12.62 -18.02
N LEU A 81 -0.99 11.83 -16.94
CA LEU A 81 -0.36 10.51 -16.81
C LEU A 81 -1.23 9.40 -17.40
N ASN A 82 -2.56 9.56 -17.35
CA ASN A 82 -3.54 8.58 -17.81
C ASN A 82 -3.18 7.13 -17.38
N PRO A 83 -3.04 6.88 -16.05
CA PRO A 83 -2.50 5.63 -15.56
C PRO A 83 -3.48 4.46 -15.75
N ASP A 84 -2.94 3.26 -15.95
CA ASP A 84 -3.72 2.01 -15.95
C ASP A 84 -4.16 1.64 -14.54
N SER A 85 -3.37 2.00 -13.53
CA SER A 85 -3.71 1.70 -12.13
C SER A 85 -3.29 2.81 -11.19
N VAL A 86 -4.13 3.05 -10.18
CA VAL A 86 -3.85 3.95 -9.06
C VAL A 86 -3.97 3.16 -7.76
N LEU A 87 -2.93 3.20 -6.93
CA LEU A 87 -2.91 2.52 -5.63
C LEU A 87 -2.65 3.55 -4.53
N PHE A 88 -3.56 3.63 -3.55
CA PHE A 88 -3.37 4.49 -2.39
C PHE A 88 -2.60 3.75 -1.30
N LEU A 89 -1.70 4.47 -0.62
CA LEU A 89 -0.76 3.92 0.36
C LEU A 89 -1.16 4.22 1.81
N GLY A 90 -2.46 4.33 2.09
CA GLY A 90 -2.97 4.60 3.42
C GLY A 90 -3.32 6.07 3.67
N ASP A 91 -3.80 6.31 4.90
CA ASP A 91 -4.19 7.61 5.42
C ASP A 91 -5.07 8.42 4.46
N LEU A 92 -6.18 7.78 4.09
CA LEU A 92 -7.18 8.41 3.22
C LEU A 92 -7.83 9.61 3.92
N PHE A 93 -7.97 9.54 5.24
CA PHE A 93 -8.63 10.54 6.07
C PHE A 93 -7.75 10.89 7.25
N ASP A 94 -7.66 12.18 7.60
CA ASP A 94 -6.94 12.61 8.80
C ASP A 94 -7.67 12.21 10.11
N GLY A 95 -9.01 12.23 10.10
CA GLY A 95 -9.84 11.79 11.24
C GLY A 95 -10.56 10.47 11.00
N GLY A 96 -9.98 9.49 10.31
CA GLY A 96 -10.70 8.30 9.81
C GLY A 96 -11.48 7.49 10.87
N ARG A 97 -11.07 7.58 12.13
CA ARG A 97 -11.71 6.89 13.26
C ARG A 97 -12.97 7.60 13.74
N GLU A 98 -13.03 8.90 13.51
CA GLU A 98 -14.04 9.83 13.95
C GLU A 98 -15.05 10.06 12.79
N TRP A 99 -16.37 10.07 13.10
CA TRP A 99 -17.51 10.38 12.18
C TRP A 99 -18.16 9.20 11.41
N SER A 100 -19.05 9.58 10.49
CA SER A 100 -19.95 8.75 9.70
C SER A 100 -19.23 8.30 8.44
N THR A 101 -18.95 6.99 8.36
CA THR A 101 -18.20 6.37 7.28
C THR A 101 -18.80 6.67 5.90
N LEU A 102 -20.13 6.71 5.77
CA LEU A 102 -20.80 7.01 4.50
C LEU A 102 -20.50 8.43 4.00
N THR A 103 -20.44 9.41 4.90
CA THR A 103 -20.15 10.81 4.52
C THR A 103 -18.71 10.95 4.03
N LYS A 104 -17.77 10.29 4.71
CA LYS A 104 -16.35 10.25 4.35
C LYS A 104 -16.12 9.54 3.02
N TYR A 105 -16.73 8.39 2.84
CA TYR A 105 -16.69 7.65 1.58
C TYR A 105 -17.24 8.48 0.41
N ASN A 106 -18.40 9.11 0.57
CA ASN A 106 -18.97 9.96 -0.48
C ASN A 106 -18.08 11.16 -0.81
N ARG A 107 -17.42 11.76 0.19
CA ARG A 107 -16.45 12.84 -0.05
C ARG A 107 -15.23 12.34 -0.82
N PHE A 108 -14.65 11.22 -0.41
CA PHE A 108 -13.54 10.57 -1.13
C PHE A 108 -13.93 10.25 -2.57
N SER A 109 -15.10 9.65 -2.78
CA SER A 109 -15.63 9.31 -4.10
C SER A 109 -15.72 10.53 -5.01
N ARG A 110 -16.24 11.66 -4.52
CA ARG A 110 -16.32 12.91 -5.31
C ARG A 110 -14.97 13.51 -5.70
N ILE A 111 -13.96 13.30 -4.88
CA ILE A 111 -12.61 13.85 -5.10
C ILE A 111 -11.83 12.97 -6.07
N PHE A 112 -11.90 11.64 -5.92
CA PHE A 112 -11.10 10.68 -6.68
C PHE A 112 -11.92 9.86 -7.68
N PHE A 113 -12.89 9.06 -7.21
CA PHE A 113 -13.65 8.14 -8.08
C PHE A 113 -14.43 8.87 -9.19
N ASP A 114 -15.04 10.02 -8.90
CA ASP A 114 -15.75 10.84 -9.89
C ASP A 114 -14.82 11.41 -10.97
N GLN A 115 -13.50 11.42 -10.77
CA GLN A 115 -12.54 11.84 -11.80
C GLN A 115 -12.00 10.67 -12.61
N TRP A 116 -12.20 9.44 -12.13
CA TRP A 116 -11.77 8.24 -12.83
C TRP A 116 -12.40 8.18 -14.23
N ASN A 117 -11.60 7.85 -15.23
CA ASN A 117 -11.96 7.82 -16.65
C ASN A 117 -12.23 9.19 -17.31
N LYS A 118 -12.07 10.33 -16.61
CA LYS A 118 -12.19 11.65 -17.27
C LYS A 118 -11.08 11.91 -18.28
N GLY A 119 -9.90 11.33 -18.08
CA GLY A 119 -8.79 11.36 -19.04
C GLY A 119 -8.98 10.45 -20.25
N GLY A 120 -10.11 9.73 -20.34
CA GLY A 120 -10.34 8.68 -21.32
C GLY A 120 -9.88 7.31 -20.82
N VAL A 121 -9.87 6.34 -21.74
CA VAL A 121 -9.31 5.00 -21.49
C VAL A 121 -7.86 5.00 -21.99
N PRO A 122 -6.86 4.61 -21.17
CA PRO A 122 -5.49 4.43 -21.60
C PRO A 122 -5.38 3.57 -22.86
N ALA A 123 -4.44 3.93 -23.75
CA ALA A 123 -4.16 3.18 -24.98
C ALA A 123 -3.42 1.86 -24.70
N THR A 124 -2.89 1.71 -23.49
CA THR A 124 -2.35 0.50 -22.90
C THR A 124 -3.47 -0.53 -22.82
N GLY A 125 -3.39 -1.58 -23.64
CA GLY A 125 -4.41 -2.61 -23.79
C GLY A 125 -4.56 -3.54 -22.58
N GLU A 126 -4.63 -2.99 -21.36
CA GLU A 126 -4.87 -3.73 -20.12
C GLU A 126 -6.23 -4.45 -20.22
N ARG A 127 -6.15 -5.78 -20.34
CA ARG A 127 -7.29 -6.65 -20.66
C ARG A 127 -8.35 -6.62 -19.57
N ARG A 128 -7.96 -6.35 -18.32
CA ARG A 128 -8.86 -6.32 -17.16
C ARG A 128 -9.41 -4.92 -16.86
N GLY A 129 -9.06 -3.93 -17.68
CA GLY A 129 -9.45 -2.53 -17.47
C GLY A 129 -8.67 -1.87 -16.34
N ARG A 130 -8.88 -0.55 -16.22
CA ARG A 130 -8.15 0.27 -15.25
C ARG A 130 -8.57 -0.08 -13.82
N LYS A 131 -7.63 0.00 -12.87
CA LYS A 131 -7.88 -0.31 -11.45
C LYS A 131 -7.57 0.87 -10.54
N MET A 132 -8.48 1.19 -9.63
CA MET A 132 -8.19 2.10 -8.51
C MET A 132 -8.37 1.35 -7.19
N ILE A 133 -7.31 1.32 -6.38
CA ILE A 133 -7.23 0.54 -5.15
C ILE A 133 -6.94 1.50 -4.00
N ALA A 134 -7.86 1.59 -3.04
CA ALA A 134 -7.70 2.43 -1.86
C ALA A 134 -7.90 1.64 -0.55
N SER A 135 -7.57 0.36 -0.56
CA SER A 135 -7.88 -0.56 0.55
C SER A 135 -6.78 -0.64 1.61
N LEU A 136 -5.56 -0.19 1.33
CA LEU A 136 -4.44 -0.21 2.28
C LEU A 136 -4.71 0.86 3.35
N PRO A 137 -4.88 0.50 4.64
CA PRO A 137 -5.13 1.48 5.68
C PRO A 137 -3.85 2.11 6.21
N GLY A 138 -3.97 3.35 6.70
CA GLY A 138 -2.98 3.96 7.59
C GLY A 138 -3.46 4.15 9.03
N ASN A 139 -2.63 4.79 9.87
CA ASN A 139 -2.91 5.02 11.29
C ASN A 139 -4.02 6.05 11.51
N HIS A 140 -4.17 7.03 10.63
CA HIS A 140 -5.30 7.97 10.70
C HIS A 140 -6.62 7.29 10.30
N ASP A 141 -6.56 6.24 9.48
CA ASP A 141 -7.75 5.47 9.10
C ASP A 141 -8.26 4.57 10.23
N LEU A 142 -7.36 3.82 10.90
CA LEU A 142 -7.74 2.73 11.82
C LEU A 142 -7.31 2.92 13.27
N GLY A 143 -6.33 3.77 13.53
CA GLY A 143 -5.44 3.71 14.69
C GLY A 143 -4.18 2.89 14.40
N PHE A 144 -3.28 2.79 15.38
CA PHE A 144 -2.02 2.06 15.24
C PHE A 144 -1.82 1.05 16.36
N GLY A 145 -1.32 -0.14 16.01
CA GLY A 145 -1.00 -1.20 16.95
C GLY A 145 -2.18 -1.59 17.85
N SER A 146 -1.95 -1.65 19.16
CA SER A 146 -3.01 -1.95 20.14
C SER A 146 -4.12 -0.89 20.20
N GLY A 147 -3.88 0.29 19.64
CA GLY A 147 -4.87 1.37 19.50
C GLY A 147 -5.80 1.24 18.28
N VAL A 148 -5.67 0.19 17.45
CA VAL A 148 -6.56 -0.05 16.30
C VAL A 148 -7.98 -0.38 16.76
N GLN A 149 -8.95 0.36 16.22
CA GLN A 149 -10.36 0.16 16.57
C GLN A 149 -11.05 -0.83 15.62
N LEU A 150 -11.37 -2.03 16.09
CA LEU A 150 -12.01 -3.08 15.27
C LEU A 150 -13.31 -2.66 14.56
N PRO A 151 -14.23 -1.89 15.16
CA PRO A 151 -15.40 -1.39 14.45
C PRO A 151 -15.06 -0.41 13.32
N VAL A 152 -14.04 0.45 13.51
CA VAL A 152 -13.54 1.35 12.47
C VAL A 152 -12.95 0.53 11.32
N ARG A 153 -12.08 -0.45 11.62
CA ARG A 153 -11.51 -1.37 10.63
C ARG A 153 -12.58 -2.10 9.81
N ARG A 154 -13.61 -2.64 10.45
CA ARG A 154 -14.71 -3.31 9.72
C ARG A 154 -15.44 -2.36 8.77
N ARG A 155 -15.69 -1.12 9.19
CA ARG A 155 -16.33 -0.10 8.34
C ARG A 155 -15.42 0.30 7.18
N PHE A 156 -14.15 0.60 7.44
CA PHE A 156 -13.17 0.90 6.39
C PHE A 156 -13.13 -0.21 5.34
N GLN A 157 -13.01 -1.47 5.78
CA GLN A 157 -12.98 -2.62 4.88
C GLN A 157 -14.28 -2.82 4.10
N GLY A 158 -15.43 -2.45 4.67
CA GLY A 158 -16.72 -2.53 3.98
C GLY A 158 -16.85 -1.56 2.80
N TYR A 159 -16.15 -0.41 2.83
CA TYR A 159 -16.21 0.60 1.78
C TYR A 159 -15.01 0.58 0.83
N PHE A 160 -13.82 0.30 1.34
CA PHE A 160 -12.56 0.37 0.59
C PHE A 160 -11.96 -1.00 0.25
N GLY A 161 -12.44 -2.07 0.88
CA GLY A 161 -11.89 -3.42 0.73
C GLY A 161 -10.87 -3.78 1.82
N ARG A 162 -10.38 -5.01 1.78
CA ARG A 162 -9.45 -5.54 2.79
C ARG A 162 -8.04 -4.98 2.58
N GLY A 163 -7.37 -4.56 3.66
CA GLY A 163 -5.99 -4.05 3.60
C GLY A 163 -4.97 -5.10 3.17
N ASN A 164 -5.11 -6.33 3.67
CA ASN A 164 -4.29 -7.46 3.24
C ASN A 164 -4.81 -8.06 1.94
N ARG A 165 -4.06 -7.92 0.85
CA ARG A 165 -4.46 -8.40 -0.50
C ARG A 165 -3.27 -8.61 -1.43
N VAL A 166 -3.53 -9.39 -2.48
CA VAL A 166 -2.58 -9.65 -3.57
C VAL A 166 -3.26 -9.31 -4.89
N ASP A 167 -2.57 -8.57 -5.75
CA ASP A 167 -3.04 -8.22 -7.09
C ASP A 167 -1.98 -8.46 -8.14
N ILE A 168 -2.42 -8.98 -9.27
CA ILE A 168 -1.58 -9.04 -10.46
C ILE A 168 -1.91 -7.84 -11.35
N ILE A 169 -0.90 -7.00 -11.59
CA ILE A 169 -1.01 -5.74 -12.32
C ILE A 169 0.23 -5.62 -13.21
N GLY A 170 0.06 -5.50 -14.53
CA GLY A 170 1.17 -5.30 -15.46
C GLY A 170 2.30 -6.34 -15.35
N ASN A 171 1.97 -7.63 -15.17
CA ASN A 171 2.92 -8.73 -14.92
C ASN A 171 3.77 -8.60 -13.64
N HIS A 172 3.28 -7.88 -12.64
CA HIS A 172 3.88 -7.79 -11.30
C HIS A 172 2.86 -8.23 -10.25
N THR A 173 3.38 -8.76 -9.15
CA THR A 173 2.59 -9.17 -8.00
C THR A 173 2.65 -8.09 -6.93
N PHE A 174 1.58 -7.35 -6.74
CA PHE A 174 1.44 -6.37 -5.67
C PHE A 174 0.92 -7.04 -4.42
N VAL A 175 1.56 -6.81 -3.28
CA VAL A 175 1.17 -7.36 -1.99
C VAL A 175 0.97 -6.19 -1.04
N SER A 176 -0.27 -5.88 -0.69
CA SER A 176 -0.57 -4.86 0.32
C SER A 176 -0.72 -5.52 1.68
N VAL A 177 -0.11 -4.92 2.71
CA VAL A 177 -0.13 -5.44 4.08
C VAL A 177 -0.66 -4.37 5.03
N ASP A 178 -1.66 -4.76 5.84
CA ASP A 178 -2.17 -3.97 6.97
C ASP A 178 -1.15 -4.01 8.12
N GLY A 179 -0.07 -3.24 7.92
CA GLY A 179 1.04 -3.11 8.87
C GLY A 179 0.60 -2.46 10.18
N VAL A 180 -0.35 -1.52 10.14
CA VAL A 180 -0.86 -0.82 11.32
C VAL A 180 -1.56 -1.76 12.29
N SER A 181 -2.36 -2.72 11.80
CA SER A 181 -2.93 -3.78 12.63
C SER A 181 -1.89 -4.81 13.05
N LEU A 182 -0.93 -5.14 12.18
CA LEU A 182 0.10 -6.15 12.48
C LEU A 182 1.03 -5.70 13.60
N SER A 183 1.34 -4.40 13.70
CA SER A 183 2.13 -3.78 14.78
C SER A 183 1.53 -3.95 16.17
N ALA A 184 0.30 -4.45 16.31
CA ALA A 184 -0.24 -4.80 17.62
C ALA A 184 0.41 -6.06 18.22
N MET A 185 1.13 -6.85 17.40
CA MET A 185 1.74 -8.13 17.77
C MET A 185 2.86 -8.00 18.79
N ASP A 186 3.68 -6.96 18.70
CA ASP A 186 4.83 -6.72 19.58
C ASP A 186 4.62 -5.55 20.54
N GLN A 187 3.38 -5.07 20.65
CA GLN A 187 2.97 -4.08 21.63
C GLN A 187 2.34 -4.73 22.86
N PRO A 188 2.50 -4.11 24.05
CA PRO A 188 1.82 -4.57 25.24
C PRO A 188 0.30 -4.46 25.09
N ASP A 189 -0.40 -5.35 25.77
CA ASP A 189 -1.83 -5.24 25.98
C ASP A 189 -2.15 -3.94 26.75
N PRO A 190 -3.06 -3.08 26.28
CA PRO A 190 -3.37 -1.82 26.97
C PRO A 190 -4.01 -1.98 28.34
N GLU A 191 -4.73 -3.08 28.59
CA GLU A 191 -5.45 -3.31 29.84
C GLU A 191 -4.58 -4.04 30.86
N THR A 192 -3.81 -5.03 30.42
CA THR A 192 -3.03 -5.92 31.30
C THR A 192 -1.54 -5.62 31.32
N GLY A 193 -1.01 -4.87 30.35
CA GLY A 193 0.42 -4.64 30.17
C GLY A 193 1.21 -5.86 29.68
N SER A 194 0.54 -6.98 29.40
CA SER A 194 1.19 -8.24 29.00
C SER A 194 1.79 -8.14 27.59
N THR A 195 2.94 -8.77 27.36
CA THR A 195 3.65 -8.77 26.06
C THR A 195 3.89 -10.19 25.54
N GLY A 196 4.10 -10.35 24.23
CA GLY A 196 4.58 -11.60 23.64
C GLY A 196 3.54 -12.73 23.69
N ASN A 197 3.91 -13.90 24.23
CA ASN A 197 3.05 -15.08 24.31
C ASN A 197 1.94 -14.98 25.40
N GLY A 198 1.73 -13.79 25.97
CA GLY A 198 0.79 -13.57 27.07
C GLY A 198 1.31 -14.09 28.41
N ALA A 199 0.41 -14.26 29.38
CA ALA A 199 0.74 -14.75 30.72
C ALA A 199 0.93 -16.28 30.80
N GLY A 200 1.00 -16.97 29.65
CA GLY A 200 1.03 -18.44 29.57
C GLY A 200 -0.35 -19.11 29.72
N ASP A 201 -1.42 -18.32 29.68
CA ASP A 201 -2.84 -18.74 29.73
C ASP A 201 -3.43 -19.10 28.35
N GLY A 202 -2.61 -19.00 27.30
CA GLY A 202 -3.02 -19.21 25.91
C GLY A 202 -3.67 -17.99 25.27
N HIS A 203 -3.88 -16.88 26.00
CA HIS A 203 -4.35 -15.63 25.45
C HIS A 203 -3.16 -14.79 24.97
N GLN A 204 -3.10 -14.53 23.67
CA GLN A 204 -2.09 -13.64 23.12
C GLN A 204 -2.61 -12.19 23.13
N PRO A 205 -1.87 -11.24 23.72
CA PRO A 205 -2.17 -9.81 23.70
C PRO A 205 -2.56 -9.32 22.31
N ASN A 206 -3.62 -8.52 22.23
CA ASN A 206 -4.05 -7.84 21.00
C ASN A 206 -4.34 -8.78 19.79
N GLN A 207 -4.47 -10.10 19.97
CA GLN A 207 -4.56 -11.06 18.86
C GLN A 207 -5.76 -10.82 17.93
N ALA A 208 -6.87 -10.29 18.45
CA ALA A 208 -8.01 -9.89 17.63
C ALA A 208 -7.67 -8.80 16.57
N ILE A 209 -6.62 -8.01 16.84
CA ILE A 209 -6.12 -6.96 15.95
C ILE A 209 -5.13 -7.56 14.94
N TRP A 210 -4.01 -8.12 15.38
CA TRP A 210 -2.92 -8.54 14.49
C TRP A 210 -3.12 -9.95 13.88
N GLY A 211 -3.86 -10.83 14.57
CA GLY A 211 -4.04 -12.24 14.21
C GLY A 211 -4.57 -12.47 12.79
N PRO A 212 -5.61 -11.72 12.33
CA PRO A 212 -6.10 -11.83 10.95
C PRO A 212 -5.02 -11.53 9.89
N THR A 213 -4.15 -10.55 10.12
CA THR A 213 -3.05 -10.22 9.19
C THR A 213 -2.00 -11.33 9.20
N GLN A 214 -1.60 -11.82 10.37
CA GLN A 214 -0.65 -12.93 10.46
C GLN A 214 -1.18 -14.21 9.79
N GLN A 215 -2.46 -14.54 9.99
CA GLN A 215 -3.07 -15.71 9.36
C GLN A 215 -3.09 -15.58 7.84
N TRP A 216 -3.33 -14.38 7.32
CA TRP A 216 -3.26 -14.13 5.88
C TRP A 216 -1.82 -14.23 5.35
N LEU A 217 -0.83 -13.69 6.06
CA LEU A 217 0.59 -13.80 5.70
C LEU A 217 1.04 -15.27 5.60
N LYS A 218 0.52 -16.16 6.45
CA LYS A 218 0.82 -17.61 6.35
C LYS A 218 0.39 -18.23 5.01
N GLY A 219 -0.68 -17.73 4.39
CA GLY A 219 -1.19 -18.21 3.10
C GLY A 219 -0.80 -17.38 1.89
N VAL A 220 0.02 -16.32 2.05
CA VAL A 220 0.27 -15.34 0.99
C VAL A 220 1.02 -15.94 -0.20
N LYS A 221 1.97 -16.86 0.04
CA LYS A 221 2.75 -17.51 -1.04
C LYS A 221 1.86 -18.33 -1.96
N ASP A 222 0.94 -19.11 -1.38
CA ASP A 222 -0.02 -19.91 -2.15
C ASP A 222 -0.99 -19.03 -2.92
N LEU A 223 -1.43 -17.92 -2.30
CA LEU A 223 -2.30 -16.95 -2.96
C LEU A 223 -1.59 -16.27 -4.13
N LYS A 224 -0.33 -15.83 -3.97
CA LYS A 224 0.51 -15.27 -5.05
C LYS A 224 0.60 -16.26 -6.19
N ALA A 225 1.06 -17.48 -5.92
CA ALA A 225 1.27 -18.50 -6.95
C ALA A 225 -0.03 -18.83 -7.71
N ARG A 226 -1.16 -18.88 -7.01
CA ARG A 226 -2.49 -19.09 -7.62
C ARG A 226 -2.87 -17.94 -8.55
N LEU A 227 -2.80 -16.69 -8.09
CA LEU A 227 -3.19 -15.53 -8.87
C LEU A 227 -2.26 -15.29 -10.08
N GLU A 228 -0.96 -15.52 -9.92
CA GLU A 228 0.00 -15.50 -11.03
C GLU A 228 -0.34 -16.54 -12.09
N THR A 229 -0.67 -17.77 -11.67
CA THR A 229 -1.10 -18.84 -12.58
C THR A 229 -2.38 -18.47 -13.33
N GLU A 230 -3.38 -17.90 -12.62
CA GLU A 230 -4.63 -17.44 -13.21
C GLU A 230 -4.38 -16.33 -14.25
N GLU A 231 -3.47 -15.39 -13.96
CA GLU A 231 -3.10 -14.33 -14.90
C GLU A 231 -2.38 -14.89 -16.14
N LEU A 232 -1.41 -15.80 -15.96
CA LEU A 232 -0.70 -16.42 -17.07
C LEU A 232 -1.63 -17.20 -18.00
N ARG A 233 -2.63 -17.90 -17.44
CA ARG A 233 -3.67 -18.57 -18.23
C ARG A 233 -4.52 -17.57 -19.01
N SER A 234 -4.94 -16.49 -18.36
CA SER A 234 -5.68 -15.39 -18.99
C SER A 234 -4.90 -14.79 -20.17
N ILE A 235 -3.60 -14.52 -20.00
CA ILE A 235 -2.73 -14.00 -21.07
C ILE A 235 -2.64 -14.98 -22.25
N ARG A 236 -2.55 -16.28 -21.95
CA ARG A 236 -2.51 -17.38 -22.94
C ARG A 236 -3.88 -17.73 -23.54
N ASN A 237 -4.96 -17.01 -23.20
CA ASN A 237 -6.35 -17.33 -23.57
C ASN A 237 -6.77 -18.77 -23.20
N GLN A 238 -6.25 -19.27 -22.07
CA GLN A 238 -6.60 -20.58 -21.51
C GLN A 238 -7.73 -20.42 -20.50
N THR A 239 -8.57 -21.46 -20.35
CA THR A 239 -9.63 -21.48 -19.35
C THR A 239 -9.07 -21.60 -17.92
N GLU A 240 -9.93 -21.47 -16.90
CA GLU A 240 -9.57 -21.41 -15.47
C GLU A 240 -8.82 -22.65 -14.93
N GLY A 241 -8.51 -23.63 -15.77
CA GLY A 241 -7.72 -24.81 -15.42
C GLY A 241 -8.51 -25.81 -14.59
N PHE A 242 -9.83 -25.69 -14.56
CA PHE A 242 -10.75 -26.67 -14.02
C PHE A 242 -11.46 -27.39 -15.17
N LYS A 243 -11.53 -28.72 -15.10
CA LYS A 243 -12.49 -29.49 -15.89
C LYS A 243 -13.62 -29.92 -14.98
N LEU A 244 -14.81 -29.42 -15.27
CA LEU A 244 -16.02 -29.81 -14.57
C LEU A 244 -16.65 -31.04 -15.24
N VAL A 245 -17.20 -31.95 -14.46
CA VAL A 245 -18.12 -32.95 -14.99
C VAL A 245 -19.43 -32.24 -15.35
N GLN A 246 -19.91 -32.42 -16.58
CA GLN A 246 -21.20 -31.88 -17.00
C GLN A 246 -22.32 -32.85 -16.62
N GLY A 247 -23.35 -32.36 -15.91
CA GLY A 247 -24.49 -33.18 -15.50
C GLY A 247 -25.16 -32.68 -14.22
N LEU A 248 -26.23 -33.38 -13.81
CA LEU A 248 -26.85 -33.21 -12.51
C LEU A 248 -26.13 -34.08 -11.49
N TYR A 249 -25.52 -33.46 -10.49
CA TYR A 249 -24.83 -34.13 -9.39
C TYR A 249 -25.47 -33.70 -8.08
N ASP A 250 -25.39 -34.57 -7.07
CA ASP A 250 -25.76 -34.18 -5.71
C ASP A 250 -24.83 -33.06 -5.21
N THR A 251 -25.36 -32.19 -4.38
CA THR A 251 -24.66 -31.06 -3.73
C THR A 251 -23.37 -31.45 -3.01
N SER A 252 -23.26 -32.71 -2.60
CA SER A 252 -22.09 -33.28 -1.92
C SER A 252 -20.98 -33.77 -2.86
N THR A 253 -21.24 -33.86 -4.17
CA THR A 253 -20.32 -34.45 -5.14
C THR A 253 -19.33 -33.42 -5.67
N ASP A 254 -18.03 -33.70 -5.57
CA ASP A 254 -17.01 -32.88 -6.22
C ASP A 254 -17.11 -33.04 -7.75
N THR A 255 -17.42 -31.95 -8.43
CA THR A 255 -17.58 -31.91 -9.89
C THR A 255 -16.28 -31.51 -10.60
N VAL A 256 -15.19 -31.25 -9.87
CA VAL A 256 -13.89 -30.90 -10.43
C VAL A 256 -13.05 -32.16 -10.70
N ILE A 257 -12.93 -32.54 -11.98
CA ILE A 257 -12.20 -33.74 -12.41
C ILE A 257 -10.69 -33.50 -12.50
N GLN A 258 -10.31 -32.28 -12.85
CA GLN A 258 -8.91 -31.93 -13.05
C GLN A 258 -8.67 -30.51 -12.57
N LYS A 259 -7.70 -30.34 -11.70
CA LYS A 259 -7.13 -29.05 -11.33
C LYS A 259 -5.77 -28.92 -12.00
N ALA A 260 -5.65 -27.96 -12.90
CA ALA A 260 -4.38 -27.68 -13.55
C ALA A 260 -3.34 -27.24 -12.50
N PRO A 261 -2.07 -27.68 -12.63
CA PRO A 261 -1.02 -27.39 -11.67
C PRO A 261 -0.78 -25.89 -11.54
N ILE A 262 -0.33 -25.47 -10.35
CA ILE A 262 0.08 -24.09 -10.09
C ILE A 262 1.45 -23.90 -10.75
N GLU A 263 1.49 -23.07 -11.79
CA GLU A 263 2.71 -22.69 -12.50
C GLU A 263 3.17 -21.33 -11.93
N SER A 264 3.91 -21.33 -10.82
CA SER A 264 4.52 -20.09 -10.34
C SER A 264 5.73 -19.75 -11.22
N GLN A 265 5.56 -18.84 -12.18
CA GLN A 265 6.70 -18.24 -12.89
C GLN A 265 7.46 -17.23 -12.03
N GLY A 266 6.87 -16.79 -10.91
CA GLY A 266 7.47 -15.85 -9.98
C GLY A 266 7.52 -14.46 -10.57
N PHE A 267 6.36 -13.82 -10.74
CA PHE A 267 6.36 -12.40 -11.08
C PHE A 267 7.13 -11.59 -10.03
N PRO A 268 7.82 -10.50 -10.43
CA PRO A 268 8.44 -9.61 -9.47
C PRO A 268 7.39 -9.12 -8.47
N THR A 269 7.70 -9.22 -7.18
CA THR A 269 6.79 -8.79 -6.12
C THR A 269 7.09 -7.35 -5.73
N ILE A 270 6.03 -6.55 -5.59
CA ILE A 270 6.06 -5.19 -5.05
C ILE A 270 5.27 -5.19 -3.75
N LEU A 271 5.92 -4.82 -2.64
CA LEU A 271 5.28 -4.73 -1.32
C LEU A 271 4.74 -3.32 -1.11
N LEU A 272 3.48 -3.22 -0.66
CA LEU A 272 2.86 -1.97 -0.24
C LEU A 272 2.55 -2.02 1.24
N THR A 273 3.03 -1.02 1.97
CA THR A 273 2.72 -0.76 3.38
C THR A 273 2.37 0.71 3.53
N HIS A 274 1.68 1.09 4.60
CA HIS A 274 1.52 2.51 4.91
C HIS A 274 2.74 3.03 5.67
N VAL A 275 3.04 2.40 6.81
CA VAL A 275 4.23 2.72 7.62
C VAL A 275 5.47 2.06 7.01
N PRO A 276 6.58 2.80 6.81
CA PRO A 276 7.80 2.29 6.20
C PRO A 276 8.41 1.10 6.95
N LEU A 277 9.20 0.25 6.28
CA LEU A 277 9.89 -0.85 6.97
C LEU A 277 10.99 -0.32 7.90
N PHE A 278 11.35 -1.15 8.87
CA PHE A 278 12.44 -0.88 9.80
C PHE A 278 13.74 -0.60 9.04
N ARG A 279 14.44 0.43 9.49
CA ARG A 279 15.80 0.82 9.06
C ARG A 279 16.58 1.28 10.27
N LYS A 280 17.90 1.32 10.19
CA LYS A 280 18.74 1.81 11.30
C LYS A 280 18.61 3.33 11.45
N SER A 281 18.90 3.84 12.65
CA SER A 281 19.00 5.29 12.87
C SER A 281 20.03 5.89 11.92
N ALA A 282 19.89 7.17 11.60
CA ALA A 282 20.76 7.87 10.64
C ALA A 282 20.80 7.31 9.21
N THR A 283 19.95 6.34 8.83
CA THR A 283 19.94 5.86 7.43
C THR A 283 19.41 6.97 6.52
N PRO A 284 20.23 7.53 5.61
CA PRO A 284 19.84 8.68 4.79
C PRO A 284 18.72 8.30 3.80
N CYS A 285 17.75 9.19 3.66
CA CYS A 285 16.65 9.10 2.69
C CYS A 285 17.05 9.52 1.27
N GLY A 286 18.21 10.16 1.13
CA GLY A 286 18.75 10.60 -0.16
C GLY A 286 18.38 12.04 -0.53
N PRO A 287 18.83 12.48 -1.72
CA PRO A 287 18.84 13.89 -2.11
C PRO A 287 17.48 14.47 -2.53
N LEU A 288 16.48 13.61 -2.74
CA LEU A 288 15.13 14.03 -3.15
C LEU A 288 14.22 14.32 -1.95
N ARG A 289 14.68 14.14 -0.71
CA ARG A 289 13.92 14.54 0.48
C ARG A 289 13.94 16.07 0.62
N GLU A 290 12.76 16.69 0.62
CA GLU A 290 12.66 18.14 0.49
C GLU A 290 12.74 18.86 1.85
N ARG A 291 11.98 18.38 2.84
CA ARG A 291 11.89 19.01 4.15
C ARG A 291 13.18 18.87 4.95
N TYR A 292 13.86 17.76 4.74
CA TYR A 292 15.11 17.41 5.40
C TYR A 292 16.16 17.01 4.35
N PRO A 293 16.73 17.97 3.61
CA PRO A 293 17.72 17.69 2.58
C PRO A 293 19.00 17.09 3.18
N PRO A 294 19.79 16.31 2.41
CA PRO A 294 21.02 15.73 2.89
C PRO A 294 22.06 16.79 3.24
N SER A 295 22.88 16.50 4.25
CA SER A 295 24.00 17.33 4.68
C SER A 295 25.10 17.48 3.63
N SER A 296 25.23 16.50 2.72
CA SER A 296 26.10 16.52 1.55
C SER A 296 25.48 15.71 0.42
N VAL A 297 25.64 16.18 -0.84
CA VAL A 297 25.19 15.45 -2.04
C VAL A 297 26.34 14.81 -2.82
N ASP A 298 27.59 15.16 -2.50
CA ASP A 298 28.79 14.61 -3.15
C ASP A 298 30.01 14.64 -2.20
N PRO A 299 30.38 13.51 -1.57
CA PRO A 299 29.64 12.24 -1.58
C PRO A 299 28.35 12.35 -0.74
N LEU A 300 27.36 11.51 -1.04
CA LEU A 300 26.27 11.26 -0.11
C LEU A 300 26.85 10.59 1.16
N PRO A 301 26.51 11.08 2.36
CA PRO A 301 26.97 10.49 3.60
C PRO A 301 26.42 9.07 3.78
N GLU A 302 27.19 8.20 4.46
CA GLU A 302 26.70 6.85 4.81
C GLU A 302 25.65 6.89 5.93
N GLU A 303 25.77 7.87 6.83
CA GLU A 303 24.85 8.15 7.93
C GLU A 303 24.56 9.66 7.97
N ASP A 304 23.28 10.03 8.03
CA ASP A 304 22.80 11.42 8.07
C ASP A 304 21.55 11.52 8.94
N GLU A 305 21.72 11.93 10.19
CA GLU A 305 20.61 12.02 11.15
C GLU A 305 19.57 13.08 10.79
N ASP A 306 19.95 14.15 10.08
CA ASP A 306 19.01 15.19 9.68
C ASP A 306 18.16 14.72 8.51
N ASN A 307 18.76 14.05 7.52
CA ASN A 307 18.07 13.50 6.35
C ASN A 307 17.37 12.16 6.61
N ALA A 308 17.65 11.47 7.72
CA ALA A 308 17.05 10.18 8.04
C ALA A 308 15.62 10.26 8.61
N LEU A 309 14.88 9.15 8.52
CA LEU A 309 13.65 8.99 9.28
C LEU A 309 13.98 8.84 10.76
N LYS A 310 13.42 9.69 11.61
CA LYS A 310 13.59 9.56 13.06
C LYS A 310 12.89 8.28 13.53
N ILE A 311 13.62 7.35 14.13
CA ILE A 311 13.03 6.14 14.71
C ILE A 311 12.39 6.52 16.03
N SER A 312 11.13 6.93 15.95
CA SER A 312 10.32 7.33 17.08
C SER A 312 8.88 6.87 16.88
N GLY A 313 8.17 6.73 17.98
CA GLY A 313 6.75 6.47 18.00
C GLY A 313 6.10 7.21 19.15
N GLY A 314 4.79 7.30 19.11
CA GLY A 314 4.00 7.96 20.13
C GLY A 314 2.59 7.40 20.20
N TYR A 315 1.66 8.21 20.67
CA TYR A 315 0.28 7.79 20.76
C TYR A 315 -0.31 7.60 19.36
N GLN A 316 -0.62 6.34 19.01
CA GLN A 316 -1.24 5.95 17.73
C GLN A 316 -0.43 6.25 16.46
N TYR A 317 0.90 6.35 16.53
CA TYR A 317 1.77 6.43 15.35
C TYR A 317 3.17 5.88 15.62
N GLN A 318 3.88 5.49 14.56
CA GLN A 318 5.29 5.15 14.57
C GLN A 318 5.88 5.36 13.18
N ASN A 319 7.02 6.06 13.10
CA ASN A 319 7.57 6.50 11.80
C ASN A 319 8.12 5.35 10.93
N VAL A 320 8.43 4.20 11.54
CA VAL A 320 8.89 2.98 10.86
C VAL A 320 8.36 1.77 11.61
N LEU A 321 8.09 0.66 10.93
CA LEU A 321 7.76 -0.62 11.59
C LEU A 321 8.93 -1.11 12.44
N THR A 322 8.65 -1.98 13.41
CA THR A 322 9.71 -2.59 14.23
C THR A 322 10.46 -3.66 13.42
N PRO A 323 11.69 -4.03 13.83
CA PRO A 323 12.42 -5.12 13.19
C PRO A 323 11.62 -6.42 13.16
N THR A 324 10.86 -6.72 14.21
CA THR A 324 10.04 -7.93 14.32
C THR A 324 8.97 -7.96 13.23
N ILE A 325 8.23 -6.86 13.07
CA ILE A 325 7.15 -6.77 12.10
C ILE A 325 7.70 -6.78 10.67
N SER A 326 8.75 -6.02 10.37
CA SER A 326 9.37 -6.02 9.04
C SER A 326 9.90 -7.40 8.65
N ASN A 327 10.54 -8.13 9.57
CA ASN A 327 11.01 -9.49 9.31
C ASN A 327 9.86 -10.49 9.11
N GLU A 328 8.78 -10.38 9.89
CA GLU A 328 7.60 -11.23 9.71
C GLU A 328 6.98 -11.01 8.32
N ILE A 329 6.83 -9.77 7.88
CA ILE A 329 6.31 -9.44 6.54
C ILE A 329 7.21 -10.04 5.44
N MET A 330 8.50 -9.70 5.46
CA MET A 330 9.44 -10.08 4.40
C MET A 330 9.64 -11.60 4.31
N SER A 331 9.74 -12.29 5.45
CA SER A 331 9.92 -13.75 5.48
C SER A 331 8.70 -14.52 4.93
N LYS A 332 7.49 -14.02 5.18
CA LYS A 332 6.23 -14.63 4.71
C LYS A 332 5.94 -14.33 3.25
N ILE A 333 6.24 -13.13 2.76
CA ILE A 333 6.01 -12.78 1.35
C ILE A 333 7.02 -13.47 0.42
N GLY A 334 8.27 -13.60 0.87
CA GLY A 334 9.33 -14.32 0.16
C GLY A 334 10.36 -13.42 -0.54
N PRO A 335 11.44 -14.02 -1.06
CA PRO A 335 12.58 -13.31 -1.62
C PRO A 335 12.32 -12.67 -2.98
N GLU A 336 11.12 -12.82 -3.55
CA GLU A 336 10.76 -12.19 -4.83
C GLU A 336 10.40 -10.70 -4.70
N VAL A 337 10.36 -10.16 -3.47
CA VAL A 337 10.14 -8.73 -3.23
C VAL A 337 11.32 -7.96 -3.81
N SER A 338 11.03 -7.17 -4.84
CA SER A 338 12.02 -6.36 -5.55
C SER A 338 11.95 -4.89 -5.16
N HIS A 339 10.74 -4.39 -4.86
CA HIS A 339 10.48 -3.00 -4.52
C HIS A 339 9.44 -2.92 -3.41
N ILE A 340 9.52 -1.87 -2.62
CA ILE A 340 8.63 -1.57 -1.51
C ILE A 340 8.17 -0.11 -1.66
N TYR A 341 6.88 0.15 -1.47
CA TYR A 341 6.34 1.51 -1.42
C TYR A 341 5.58 1.74 -0.11
N SER A 342 5.87 2.87 0.54
CA SER A 342 5.28 3.33 1.81
C SER A 342 4.77 4.77 1.74
N GLY A 343 4.01 5.26 2.73
CA GLY A 343 3.38 6.60 2.71
C GLY A 343 3.63 7.52 3.91
N ASP A 344 3.68 6.98 5.13
CA ASP A 344 3.51 7.73 6.41
C ASP A 344 4.49 8.91 6.69
N ASP A 345 5.67 9.00 6.04
CA ASP A 345 6.63 10.11 6.33
C ASP A 345 6.22 11.47 5.76
N HIS A 346 5.22 11.50 4.86
CA HIS A 346 4.75 12.66 4.11
C HIS A 346 5.77 13.35 3.19
N ASP A 347 7.05 13.00 3.29
CA ASP A 347 8.13 13.47 2.42
C ASP A 347 8.76 12.29 1.67
N TYR A 348 9.52 12.58 0.62
CA TYR A 348 10.20 11.54 -0.15
C TYR A 348 11.36 10.92 0.66
N CYS A 349 11.42 9.59 0.70
CA CYS A 349 12.57 8.88 1.28
C CYS A 349 12.89 7.61 0.50
N GLU A 350 14.14 7.44 0.07
CA GLU A 350 14.62 6.25 -0.65
C GLU A 350 15.68 5.53 0.18
N VAL A 351 15.49 4.23 0.41
CA VAL A 351 16.47 3.37 1.09
C VAL A 351 16.57 1.99 0.42
N THR A 352 17.74 1.36 0.50
CA THR A 352 17.94 -0.02 0.04
C THR A 352 18.08 -0.95 1.24
N HIS A 353 17.19 -1.93 1.39
CA HIS A 353 17.23 -2.90 2.48
C HIS A 353 18.19 -4.06 2.20
N ARG A 354 19.48 -3.85 2.47
CA ARG A 354 20.55 -4.83 2.21
C ARG A 354 20.45 -6.10 3.06
N GLU A 355 19.72 -6.04 4.17
CA GLU A 355 19.46 -7.16 5.07
C GLU A 355 18.51 -8.22 4.47
N PHE A 356 17.73 -7.87 3.45
CA PHE A 356 16.84 -8.81 2.77
C PHE A 356 17.45 -9.32 1.45
N ILE A 357 17.09 -10.56 1.09
CA ILE A 357 17.50 -11.18 -0.16
C ILE A 357 17.00 -10.33 -1.34
N GLY A 358 17.89 -10.06 -2.30
CA GLY A 358 17.60 -9.19 -3.46
C GLY A 358 17.76 -7.70 -3.17
N SER A 359 18.02 -7.31 -1.92
CA SER A 359 18.23 -5.92 -1.49
C SER A 359 17.17 -4.97 -2.05
N PRO A 360 15.87 -5.20 -1.76
CA PRO A 360 14.80 -4.41 -2.33
C PRO A 360 14.94 -2.94 -1.95
N LYS A 361 14.62 -2.09 -2.91
CA LYS A 361 14.52 -0.65 -2.69
C LYS A 361 13.16 -0.33 -2.08
N GLU A 362 13.15 0.46 -1.02
CA GLU A 362 11.95 1.07 -0.46
C GLU A 362 11.91 2.56 -0.81
N ILE A 363 10.77 3.00 -1.35
CA ILE A 363 10.46 4.41 -1.55
C ILE A 363 9.24 4.77 -0.69
N THR A 364 9.45 5.67 0.25
CA THR A 364 8.36 6.37 0.93
C THR A 364 7.90 7.50 0.03
N VAL A 365 6.64 7.42 -0.35
CA VAL A 365 5.98 8.30 -1.31
C VAL A 365 5.57 9.57 -0.60
N LYS A 366 5.98 10.70 -1.17
CA LYS A 366 5.59 12.03 -0.69
C LYS A 366 4.06 12.17 -0.64
N SER A 367 3.56 12.83 0.40
CA SER A 367 2.13 13.05 0.60
C SER A 367 1.52 13.86 -0.54
N LEU A 368 0.33 13.45 -1.00
CA LEU A 368 -0.47 14.27 -1.91
C LEU A 368 -1.21 15.39 -1.17
N SER A 369 -1.29 15.37 0.15
CA SER A 369 -2.02 16.37 0.93
C SER A 369 -1.34 17.73 0.90
N TRP A 370 -2.12 18.77 0.64
CA TRP A 370 -1.65 20.15 0.80
C TRP A 370 -1.49 20.55 2.27
N ALA A 371 -2.17 19.88 3.19
CA ALA A 371 -2.16 20.26 4.60
C ALA A 371 -0.99 19.63 5.38
N MET A 372 -0.35 18.61 4.81
CA MET A 372 0.48 17.66 5.56
C MET A 372 1.84 17.37 4.90
N GLY A 373 2.04 17.77 3.64
CA GLY A 373 3.30 17.64 2.88
C GLY A 373 4.16 18.90 2.85
#